data_AF-A0A7W1TYG3-F1
#
_entry.id   AF-A0A7W1TYG3-F1
#
_cell.length_a   1.000
_cell.length_b   1.000
_cell.length_c   1.000
_cell.angle_alpha   90.00
_cell.angle_beta   90.00
_cell.angle_gamma   90.00
#
_symmetry.space_group_name_H-M   'P 1'
#
loop_
_entity.id
_entity.type
_entity.pdbx_description
1 polymer ?
#
loop_
_entity_poly.entity_id
_entity_poly.type
_entity_poly.pdbx_seq_one_letter_code
_entity_poly.pdbx_strand_id
1 'polypeptide(L)'
;MRQLIARVDDDLHARLKAKAKAEGRSLNALVNEALQAVAALEETPRQRLYRRAAALGIELIPWGPSIDETPELIASTKGMGTASQEILAEREARR
;
A
#
# COMPACT_ATOMS: atom_id res chain seq x y z
N MET A 1 -19.97 6.39 -8.12
CA MET A 1 -19.95 4.96 -7.73
C MET A 1 -20.27 4.11 -8.94
N ARG A 2 -19.66 2.92 -9.08
CA ARG A 2 -19.98 1.94 -10.12
C ARG A 2 -20.65 0.72 -9.48
N GLN A 3 -21.48 0.00 -10.22
CA GLN A 3 -22.13 -1.22 -9.73
C GLN A 3 -21.25 -2.43 -10.00
N LEU A 4 -20.98 -3.24 -8.97
CA LEU A 4 -20.33 -4.55 -9.08
C LEU A 4 -21.41 -5.63 -8.95
N ILE A 5 -21.44 -6.57 -9.90
CA ILE A 5 -22.30 -7.75 -9.83
C ILE A 5 -21.38 -8.97 -9.71
N ALA A 6 -21.41 -9.63 -8.56
CA ALA A 6 -20.66 -10.84 -8.28
C ALA A 6 -21.61 -11.91 -7.74
N ARG A 7 -21.40 -13.17 -8.14
CA ARG A 7 -22.12 -14.30 -7.56
C ARG A 7 -21.42 -14.74 -6.28
N VAL A 8 -22.19 -14.97 -5.23
CA VAL A 8 -21.72 -15.48 -3.95
C VAL A 8 -22.68 -16.55 -3.47
N ASP A 9 -22.17 -17.55 -2.76
CA ASP A 9 -23.01 -18.58 -2.16
C ASP A 9 -23.97 -17.99 -1.12
N ASP A 10 -25.18 -18.55 -1.02
CA ASP A 10 -26.22 -18.06 -0.12
C ASP A 10 -25.78 -18.09 1.35
N ASP A 11 -25.05 -19.13 1.75
CA ASP A 11 -24.49 -19.27 3.09
C ASP A 11 -23.49 -18.16 3.41
N LEU A 12 -22.63 -17.80 2.44
CA LEU A 12 -21.69 -16.70 2.60
C LEU A 12 -22.44 -15.37 2.73
N HIS A 13 -23.44 -15.14 1.88
CA HIS A 13 -24.26 -13.93 1.93
C HIS A 13 -24.97 -13.79 3.28
N ALA A 14 -25.54 -14.88 3.81
CA ALA A 14 -26.20 -14.90 5.12
C ALA A 14 -25.22 -14.53 6.26
N ARG A 15 -24.01 -15.11 6.25
CA ARG A 15 -22.97 -14.81 7.24
C ARG A 15 -22.51 -13.35 7.17
N LEU A 16 -22.30 -12.80 5.97
CA LEU A 16 -21.90 -11.41 5.80
C LEU A 16 -23.00 -10.45 6.29
N LYS A 17 -24.26 -10.77 6.02
CA LYS A 17 -25.41 -9.98 6.49
C LYS A 17 -25.53 -10.00 8.02
N ALA A 18 -25.36 -11.16 8.64
CA ALA A 18 -25.34 -11.29 10.09
C ALA A 18 -24.19 -10.47 10.72
N LYS A 19 -22.99 -10.56 10.13
CA LYS A 19 -21.82 -9.79 10.57
C LYS A 19 -22.04 -8.28 10.46
N ALA A 20 -22.54 -7.81 9.31
CA ALA A 20 -22.83 -6.39 9.10
C ALA A 20 -23.86 -5.86 10.12
N LYS A 21 -24.91 -6.65 10.41
CA LYS A 21 -25.91 -6.32 11.44
C LYS A 21 -25.29 -6.24 12.84
N ALA A 22 -24.43 -7.20 13.20
CA ALA A 22 -23.75 -7.21 14.50
C ALA A 22 -22.82 -5.98 14.66
N GLU A 23 -22.19 -5.54 13.58
CA GLU A 23 -21.29 -4.37 13.55
C GLU A 23 -22.03 -3.04 13.33
N GLY A 24 -23.37 -3.05 13.24
CA GLY A 24 -24.18 -1.84 13.07
C GLY A 24 -23.93 -1.09 11.75
N ARG A 25 -23.47 -1.78 10.71
CA ARG A 25 -23.13 -1.18 9.41
C ARG A 25 -23.81 -1.86 8.24
N SER A 26 -23.85 -1.19 7.10
CA SER A 26 -24.46 -1.75 5.88
C SER A 26 -23.60 -2.89 5.32
N LEU A 27 -24.25 -3.87 4.67
CA LEU A 27 -23.56 -4.95 3.99
C LEU A 27 -22.58 -4.42 2.93
N ASN A 28 -22.96 -3.36 2.19
CA ASN A 28 -22.09 -2.74 1.20
C ASN A 28 -20.83 -2.12 1.82
N ALA A 29 -20.95 -1.46 2.97
CA ALA A 29 -19.78 -0.92 3.67
C ALA A 29 -18.81 -2.04 4.08
N LEU A 30 -19.35 -3.14 4.59
CA LEU A 30 -18.57 -4.33 4.97
C LEU A 30 -17.89 -4.99 3.76
N VAL A 31 -18.61 -5.18 2.66
CA VAL A 31 -18.06 -5.77 1.43
C VAL A 31 -17.00 -4.87 0.80
N ASN A 32 -17.24 -3.56 0.72
CA ASN A 32 -16.28 -2.62 0.15
C ASN A 32 -14.97 -2.59 0.94
N GLU A 33 -15.04 -2.56 2.28
CA GLU A 33 -13.84 -2.62 3.12
C GLU A 33 -13.05 -3.91 2.88
N ALA A 34 -13.74 -5.06 2.84
CA ALA A 34 -13.11 -6.35 2.58
C ALA A 34 -12.43 -6.40 1.20
N LEU A 35 -13.09 -5.91 0.15
CA LEU A 35 -12.53 -5.83 -1.20
C LEU A 35 -11.31 -4.90 -1.24
N GLN A 36 -11.34 -3.79 -0.51
CA GLN A 36 -10.22 -2.86 -0.44
C GLN A 36 -9.02 -3.43 0.32
N ALA A 37 -9.26 -4.27 1.34
CA ALA A 37 -8.21 -5.02 2.02
C ALA A 37 -7.58 -6.06 1.08
N VAL A 38 -8.38 -6.80 0.32
CA VAL A 38 -7.87 -7.76 -0.68
C VAL A 38 -7.05 -7.04 -1.75
N ALA A 39 -7.53 -5.93 -2.29
CA ALA A 39 -6.79 -5.12 -3.25
C ALA A 39 -5.48 -4.54 -2.68
N ALA A 40 -5.37 -4.39 -1.36
CA ALA A 40 -4.14 -3.95 -0.70
C ALA A 40 -3.06 -5.03 -0.60
N LEU A 41 -3.42 -6.31 -0.69
CA LEU A 41 -2.46 -7.41 -0.58
C LEU A 41 -1.50 -7.45 -1.76
N GLU A 42 -1.95 -7.00 -2.94
CA GLU A 42 -1.12 -6.91 -4.15
C GLU A 42 -0.40 -5.56 -4.29
N GLU A 43 -0.58 -4.63 -3.34
CA GLU A 43 0.06 -3.33 -3.44
C GLU A 43 1.54 -3.38 -3.08
N THR A 44 2.35 -2.97 -4.05
CA THR A 44 3.74 -2.57 -3.83
C THR A 44 3.82 -1.50 -2.72
N PRO A 45 4.95 -1.40 -1.99
CA PRO A 45 5.16 -0.34 -1.00
C PRO A 45 4.88 1.07 -1.55
N ARG A 46 5.19 1.27 -2.83
CA ARG A 46 4.88 2.50 -3.57
C ARG A 46 3.38 2.73 -3.66
N GLN A 47 2.59 1.77 -4.14
CA GLN A 47 1.13 1.91 -4.24
C GLN A 47 0.49 2.20 -2.86
N ARG A 48 0.97 1.57 -1.79
CA ARG A 48 0.52 1.87 -0.42
C ARG A 48 0.79 3.32 -0.01
N LEU A 49 1.95 3.86 -0.37
CA LEU A 49 2.33 5.25 -0.11
C LEU A 49 1.39 6.23 -0.84
N TYR A 50 1.15 5.99 -2.13
CA TYR A 50 0.23 6.81 -2.94
C TYR A 50 -1.20 6.77 -2.39
N ARG A 51 -1.70 5.59 -2.01
CA ARG A 51 -3.02 5.43 -1.41
C ARG A 51 -3.16 6.23 -0.10
N ARG A 52 -2.15 6.16 0.78
CA ARG A 52 -2.14 6.92 2.05
C ARG A 52 -2.10 8.43 1.82
N ALA A 53 -1.29 8.89 0.87
CA ALA A 53 -1.23 10.30 0.52
C ALA A 53 -2.58 10.79 -0.03
N ALA A 54 -3.20 10.03 -0.93
CA ALA A 54 -4.53 10.35 -1.44
C ALA A 54 -5.60 10.43 -0.34
N ALA A 55 -5.57 9.51 0.65
CA ALA A 55 -6.47 9.55 1.80
C ALA A 55 -6.28 10.79 2.69
N LEU A 56 -5.09 11.41 2.65
CA LEU A 56 -4.77 12.65 3.35
C LEU A 56 -4.98 13.90 2.47
N GLY A 57 -5.47 13.74 1.24
CA GLY A 57 -5.59 14.84 0.27
C GLY A 57 -4.24 15.35 -0.24
N ILE A 58 -3.17 14.58 -0.09
CA ILE A 58 -1.81 14.90 -0.52
C ILE A 58 -1.58 14.27 -1.89
N GLU A 59 -1.23 15.09 -2.88
CA GLU A 59 -0.81 14.62 -4.20
C GLU A 59 0.70 14.36 -4.21
N LEU A 60 1.09 13.11 -4.48
CA LEU A 60 2.49 12.74 -4.64
C LEU A 60 2.88 12.82 -6.12
N ILE A 61 3.76 13.76 -6.44
CA ILE A 61 4.38 13.84 -7.77
C ILE A 61 5.69 13.06 -7.71
N PRO A 62 5.85 11.97 -8.49
CA PRO A 62 7.12 11.27 -8.56
C PRO A 62 8.20 12.23 -9.05
N TRP A 63 9.26 12.39 -8.26
CA TRP A 63 10.39 13.24 -8.62
C TRP A 63 11.47 12.40 -9.32
N GLY A 64 11.93 12.88 -10.47
CA GLY A 64 13.01 12.28 -11.25
C GLY A 64 12.57 11.22 -12.28
N PRO A 65 13.48 10.84 -13.20
CA PRO A 65 13.21 9.76 -14.15
C PRO A 65 12.98 8.44 -13.40
N SER A 66 12.01 7.65 -13.88
CA SER A 66 11.88 6.26 -13.44
C SER A 66 13.12 5.52 -13.90
N ILE A 67 14.00 5.16 -12.96
CA ILE A 67 15.11 4.26 -13.25
C ILE A 67 14.54 2.86 -13.12
N ASP A 68 14.59 2.08 -14.20
CA ASP A 68 14.25 0.67 -14.11
C ASP A 68 15.26 0.00 -13.19
N GLU A 69 14.78 -0.51 -12.06
CA GLU A 69 15.61 -1.19 -11.07
C GLU A 69 16.01 -2.55 -11.63
N THR A 70 17.15 -2.61 -12.32
CA THR A 70 17.72 -3.88 -12.78
C THR A 70 18.52 -4.56 -11.66
N PRO A 71 18.56 -5.90 -11.62
CA PRO A 71 19.39 -6.64 -10.66
C PRO A 71 20.87 -6.20 -10.67
N GLU A 72 21.39 -5.84 -11.84
CA GLU A 72 22.75 -5.36 -12.04
C GLU A 72 22.97 -3.99 -11.37
N LEU A 73 22.00 -3.08 -11.47
CA LEU A 73 22.07 -1.74 -10.84
C LEU A 73 21.97 -1.83 -9.30
N ILE A 74 21.14 -2.76 -8.80
CA ILE A 74 21.04 -3.03 -7.36
C ILE A 74 22.35 -3.64 -6.86
N ALA A 75 22.95 -4.56 -7.63
CA ALA A 75 24.24 -5.15 -7.28
C ALA A 75 25.37 -4.12 -7.27
N SER A 76 25.40 -3.19 -8.23
CA SER A 76 26.45 -2.17 -8.31
C SER A 76 26.41 -1.16 -7.16
N THR A 77 25.27 -1.02 -6.49
CA THR A 77 25.08 -0.08 -5.36
C THR A 77 25.10 -0.77 -3.99
N LYS A 78 25.20 -2.11 -3.95
CA LYS A 78 25.24 -2.89 -2.71
C LYS A 78 26.50 -2.56 -1.90
N GLY A 79 26.31 -2.14 -0.64
CA GLY A 79 27.41 -1.74 0.26
C GLY A 79 27.70 -0.24 0.30
N MET A 80 27.21 0.54 -0.67
CA MET A 80 27.38 2.01 -0.65
C MET A 80 26.63 2.68 0.51
N GLY A 81 25.56 2.04 1.01
CA GLY A 81 24.80 2.55 2.16
C GLY A 81 25.62 2.59 3.45
N THR A 82 26.40 1.55 3.74
CA THR A 82 27.27 1.49 4.92
C THR A 82 28.38 2.54 4.83
N ALA A 83 29.04 2.63 3.68
CA ALA A 83 30.06 3.67 3.44
C ALA A 83 29.50 5.09 3.60
N SER A 84 28.28 5.33 3.12
CA SER A 84 27.62 6.63 3.25
C SER A 84 27.27 6.97 4.72
N GLN A 85 26.85 5.97 5.50
CA GLN A 85 26.55 6.13 6.93
C GLN A 85 27.81 6.41 7.74
N GLU A 86 28.92 5.72 7.45
CA GLU A 86 30.21 5.95 8.11
C GLU A 86 30.73 7.36 7.84
N ILE A 87 30.68 7.82 6.59
CA ILE A 87 31.06 9.20 6.22
C ILE A 87 30.18 10.22 6.93
N LEU A 88 28.87 9.98 7.03
CA LEU A 88 27.96 10.89 7.72
C LEU A 88 28.27 10.96 9.22
N ALA A 89 28.48 9.81 9.87
CA ALA A 89 28.85 9.72 11.27
C ALA A 89 30.19 10.44 11.56
N GLU A 90 31.17 10.30 10.67
CA GLU A 90 32.45 11.00 10.77
C GLU A 90 32.30 12.52 10.64
N ARG A 91 31.39 13.00 9.78
CA ARG A 91 31.10 14.44 9.64
C ARG A 91 30.36 15.00 10.85
N GLU A 92 29.44 14.24 11.44
CA GLU A 92 28.73 14.63 12.65
C GLU A 92 29.66 14.69 13.87
N ALA A 93 30.61 13.74 13.99
CA ALA A 93 31.60 13.73 15.07
C ALA A 93 32.62 14.88 15.01
N ARG A 94 32.77 15.54 13.86
CA ARG A 94 33.66 16.71 13.67
C ARG A 94 32.97 18.06 13.91
N ARG A 95 31.68 18.08 14.23
CA ARG A 95 30.88 19.30 14.42
C ARG A 95 30.62 19.57 15.89
#